data_AF-M7XHD2-F1
#
_entry.id   AF-M7XHD2-F1
#
_cell.length_a   1.000
_cell.length_b   1.000
_cell.length_c   1.000
_cell.angle_alpha   90.00
_cell.angle_beta   90.00
_cell.angle_gamma   90.00
#
_symmetry.space_group_name_H-M   'P 1'
#
loop_
_entity.id
_entity.type
_entity.pdbx_description
1 polymer ?
#
loop_
_entity_poly.entity_id
_entity_poly.type
_entity_poly.pdbx_seq_one_letter_code
_entity_poly.pdbx_strand_id
1 'polypeptide(L)'
;MPPARSYGPREGLFRRRNLALAALAFFFFVAHPSVRTSPSRLLKSRYKRPPKPPQSQAAVAYWAAEVAPDTRIQPVLADLYVERQKRRAEAVAHAQARGLRLNDRTRESDAPVVVYWSEPPYWWKKEYGTGQGEHIQVDNCPVKCTLVSGHSNDTAQRDAHVVMEYNTHRNRIDGLPATGPRSLRPWQKAALYSMEANSVLENHLDLLKLFDIFSHFSAYSDIRFETYIPNMCDDPEDANSHCIGLPDVTSRAVADRWWGKDRTKSPFFDEQLAAQAPLPTGEVRLATFISNCYGSTRNRLIRELVEEGIVFDHYGKCKEDVFGGVPQNYSAKISALVKPDPDSPSQKLRWQAKMKILAMYPFVLILENTILSDYISEKITQGILAGGIPIILGAPNLASEIDPPTAPHPPLYIDAMDYTPSELAAHLRRLAAEPALHAEYRAWTKTLPDAPVVEYARRTSDNNYLENGLMRPICDICQYYHENYDWETQAPVAF
;
A
#
# COMPACT_ATOMS: atom_id res chain seq x y z
N MET A 1 -14.05 12.40 68.45
CA MET A 1 -14.69 11.76 69.63
C MET A 1 -15.86 10.92 69.15
N PRO A 2 -16.14 9.78 69.82
CA PRO A 2 -16.42 8.46 69.21
C PRO A 2 -17.91 8.07 69.42
N PRO A 3 -18.40 6.79 69.43
CA PRO A 3 -17.81 5.48 69.83
C PRO A 3 -17.73 4.46 68.65
N ALA A 4 -16.87 3.43 68.57
CA ALA A 4 -16.25 2.45 69.49
C ALA A 4 -17.09 1.18 69.80
N ARG A 5 -16.45 0.01 69.58
CA ARG A 5 -16.70 -1.40 70.04
C ARG A 5 -17.43 -2.32 69.06
N SER A 6 -17.09 -3.61 68.91
CA SER A 6 -16.01 -4.47 69.44
C SER A 6 -16.05 -5.86 68.77
N TYR A 7 -14.89 -6.53 68.77
CA TYR A 7 -14.56 -7.91 68.37
C TYR A 7 -15.37 -9.04 69.02
N GLY A 8 -15.45 -10.21 68.34
CA GLY A 8 -15.51 -11.54 69.01
C GLY A 8 -16.08 -12.69 68.16
N PRO A 9 -15.60 -13.95 68.31
CA PRO A 9 -15.36 -14.87 67.20
C PRO A 9 -16.31 -16.09 67.15
N ARG A 10 -16.28 -16.85 66.04
CA ARG A 10 -16.70 -18.27 66.05
C ARG A 10 -15.69 -19.15 65.32
N GLU A 11 -14.91 -19.85 66.13
CA GLU A 11 -14.21 -21.08 65.77
C GLU A 11 -15.23 -22.20 65.51
N GLY A 12 -14.90 -23.08 64.55
CA GLY A 12 -15.72 -24.21 64.15
C GLY A 12 -14.87 -25.29 63.46
N LEU A 13 -14.08 -25.97 64.29
CA LEU A 13 -13.29 -27.20 64.12
C LEU A 13 -13.47 -28.12 62.89
N PHE A 14 -12.29 -28.55 62.40
CA PHE A 14 -11.88 -29.93 61.97
C PHE A 14 -12.36 -30.49 60.61
N ARG A 15 -11.39 -30.64 59.68
CA ARG A 15 -10.72 -31.94 59.49
C ARG A 15 -9.34 -31.84 58.81
N ARG A 16 -8.42 -32.53 59.48
CA ARG A 16 -6.99 -32.80 59.31
C ARG A 16 -6.48 -33.39 57.96
N ARG A 17 -5.18 -33.11 57.74
CA ARG A 17 -4.10 -33.90 57.09
C ARG A 17 -4.06 -33.85 55.54
N ASN A 18 -2.94 -33.74 54.84
CA ASN A 18 -1.50 -33.79 55.15
C ASN A 18 -0.71 -33.37 53.88
N LEU A 19 0.56 -32.95 54.04
CA LEU A 19 1.78 -33.21 53.22
C LEU A 19 1.63 -33.42 51.70
N ALA A 20 2.53 -33.05 50.80
CA ALA A 20 3.75 -32.25 50.73
C ALA A 20 4.17 -32.35 49.24
N LEU A 21 5.16 -31.54 48.86
CA LEU A 21 6.07 -31.72 47.73
C LEU A 21 5.61 -31.33 46.32
N ALA A 22 6.39 -30.35 45.82
CA ALA A 22 6.61 -29.99 44.45
C ALA A 22 7.07 -31.16 43.56
N ALA A 23 6.70 -31.13 42.28
CA ALA A 23 7.62 -31.00 41.15
C ALA A 23 6.91 -31.30 39.82
N LEU A 24 7.40 -30.64 38.75
CA LEU A 24 7.27 -30.98 37.33
C LEU A 24 5.90 -30.74 36.67
N ALA A 25 5.75 -29.55 36.07
CA ALA A 25 4.85 -29.35 34.94
C ALA A 25 5.68 -29.10 33.67
N PHE A 26 5.80 -30.15 32.87
CA PHE A 26 6.18 -30.12 31.46
C PHE A 26 5.27 -29.14 30.70
N PHE A 27 5.84 -28.24 29.90
CA PHE A 27 5.08 -27.46 28.92
C PHE A 27 4.57 -28.39 27.81
N PHE A 28 3.31 -28.82 27.91
CA PHE A 28 2.55 -29.34 26.78
C PHE A 28 1.89 -28.17 26.05
N PHE A 29 2.16 -28.07 24.74
CA PHE A 29 1.36 -27.28 23.80
C PHE A 29 -0.10 -27.77 23.86
N VAL A 30 -0.98 -26.97 24.48
CA VAL A 30 -2.43 -27.18 24.40
C VAL A 30 -2.95 -26.43 23.20
N ALA A 31 -3.17 -27.17 22.11
CA ALA A 31 -4.03 -26.76 21.01
C ALA A 31 -5.42 -26.43 21.58
N HIS A 32 -5.85 -25.18 21.44
CA HIS A 32 -7.19 -24.77 21.84
C HIS A 32 -8.22 -25.36 20.86
N PRO A 33 -9.31 -25.97 21.35
CA PRO A 33 -10.34 -26.54 20.50
C PRO A 33 -11.12 -25.42 19.83
N SER A 34 -11.22 -25.54 18.51
CA SER A 34 -11.96 -24.68 17.61
C SER A 34 -13.39 -24.45 18.09
N VAL A 35 -13.77 -23.18 18.27
CA VAL A 35 -15.17 -22.78 18.27
C VAL A 35 -15.72 -23.10 16.88
N ARG A 36 -16.50 -24.17 16.78
CA ARG A 36 -17.28 -24.50 15.58
C ARG A 36 -18.34 -23.41 15.38
N THR A 37 -17.99 -22.39 14.62
CA THR A 37 -19.00 -21.62 13.90
C THR A 37 -19.63 -22.55 12.88
N SER A 38 -20.96 -22.68 12.97
CA SER A 38 -21.76 -23.44 12.02
C SER A 38 -21.50 -22.87 10.61
N PRO A 39 -21.08 -23.67 9.62
CA PRO A 39 -20.87 -23.15 8.29
C PRO A 39 -22.22 -22.72 7.75
N SER A 40 -22.36 -21.44 7.46
CA SER A 40 -23.42 -20.93 6.60
C SER A 40 -23.47 -21.84 5.36
N ARG A 41 -24.64 -22.44 5.10
CA ARG A 41 -24.91 -23.11 3.83
C ARG A 41 -25.03 -22.04 2.74
N LEU A 42 -23.90 -21.40 2.42
CA LEU A 42 -23.72 -20.75 1.14
C LEU A 42 -23.50 -21.88 0.13
N LEU A 43 -24.39 -21.95 -0.87
CA LEU A 43 -24.14 -22.69 -2.10
C LEU A 43 -22.78 -22.22 -2.65
N LYS A 44 -21.71 -22.94 -2.31
CA LYS A 44 -20.39 -22.76 -2.93
C LYS A 44 -20.55 -23.19 -4.38
N SER A 45 -20.92 -22.23 -5.23
CA SER A 45 -20.58 -22.27 -6.64
C SER A 45 -19.12 -22.69 -6.73
N ARG A 46 -18.85 -23.91 -7.23
CA ARG A 46 -17.50 -24.40 -7.49
C ARG A 46 -16.98 -23.77 -8.78
N TYR A 47 -17.11 -22.46 -8.93
CA TYR A 47 -16.43 -21.78 -10.03
C TYR A 47 -14.93 -22.03 -9.84
N LYS A 48 -14.37 -22.84 -10.74
CA LYS A 48 -12.94 -23.09 -10.81
C LYS A 48 -12.45 -22.28 -12.00
N ARG A 49 -11.70 -21.22 -11.72
CA ARG A 49 -11.14 -20.37 -12.76
C ARG A 49 -10.33 -21.23 -13.73
N PRO A 50 -10.57 -21.15 -15.05
CA PRO A 50 -9.70 -21.81 -16.01
C PRO A 50 -8.29 -21.23 -15.86
N PRO A 51 -7.25 -22.05 -16.09
CA PRO A 51 -5.89 -21.53 -16.09
C PRO A 51 -5.79 -20.37 -17.09
N LYS A 52 -5.11 -19.30 -16.67
CA LYS A 52 -4.79 -18.18 -17.54
C LYS A 52 -4.04 -18.73 -18.76
N PRO A 53 -4.43 -18.39 -20.00
CA PRO A 53 -3.67 -18.76 -21.18
C PRO A 53 -2.22 -18.27 -21.02
N PRO A 54 -1.22 -19.04 -21.49
CA PRO A 54 0.16 -18.58 -21.46
C PRO A 54 0.29 -17.30 -22.31
N GLN A 55 1.17 -16.40 -21.87
CA GLN A 55 1.53 -15.22 -22.66
C GLN A 55 2.03 -15.63 -24.04
N SER A 56 1.71 -14.85 -25.07
CA SER A 56 2.23 -15.12 -26.41
C SER A 56 3.75 -14.97 -26.41
N GLN A 57 4.45 -15.74 -27.25
CA GLN A 57 5.91 -15.62 -27.37
C GLN A 57 6.32 -14.20 -27.80
N ALA A 58 5.47 -13.52 -28.56
CA ALA A 58 5.68 -12.13 -28.97
C ALA A 58 5.58 -11.17 -27.76
N ALA A 59 4.58 -11.34 -26.89
CA ALA A 59 4.44 -10.54 -25.67
C ALA A 59 5.65 -10.75 -24.73
N VAL A 60 6.08 -11.99 -24.53
CA VAL A 60 7.27 -12.32 -23.71
C VAL A 60 8.51 -11.61 -24.27
N ALA A 61 8.73 -11.65 -25.59
CA ALA A 61 9.86 -10.98 -26.22
C ALA A 61 9.76 -9.46 -26.11
N TYR A 62 8.56 -8.89 -26.25
CA TYR A 62 8.31 -7.45 -26.18
C TYR A 62 8.60 -6.87 -24.79
N TRP A 63 8.23 -7.58 -23.71
CA TRP A 63 8.42 -7.11 -22.33
C TRP A 63 9.75 -7.54 -21.69
N ALA A 64 10.57 -8.34 -22.39
CA ALA A 64 11.76 -8.96 -21.81
C ALA A 64 12.75 -7.93 -21.21
N ALA A 65 12.95 -6.79 -21.88
CA ALA A 65 13.89 -5.77 -21.43
C ALA A 65 13.43 -5.05 -20.16
N GLU A 66 12.12 -4.88 -19.97
CA GLU A 66 11.54 -4.21 -18.80
C GLU A 66 11.32 -5.15 -17.62
N VAL A 67 11.10 -6.45 -17.85
CA VAL A 67 10.92 -7.46 -16.80
C VAL A 67 12.25 -8.01 -16.27
N ALA A 68 13.28 -8.07 -17.11
CA ALA A 68 14.57 -8.67 -16.75
C ALA A 68 15.26 -7.98 -15.55
N PRO A 69 15.24 -6.64 -15.39
CA PRO A 69 15.83 -6.00 -14.22
C PRO A 69 15.21 -6.43 -12.90
N ASP A 70 13.88 -6.42 -12.79
CA ASP A 70 13.14 -6.92 -11.63
C ASP A 70 13.47 -8.41 -11.36
N THR A 71 13.42 -9.25 -12.40
CA THR A 71 13.72 -10.69 -12.27
C THR A 71 15.12 -10.94 -11.70
N ARG A 72 16.13 -10.18 -12.15
CA ARG A 72 17.51 -10.35 -11.67
C ARG A 72 17.68 -9.97 -10.21
N ILE A 73 16.84 -9.05 -9.70
CA ILE A 73 17.05 -8.47 -8.39
C ILE A 73 16.37 -9.20 -7.25
N GLN A 74 15.25 -9.89 -7.52
CA GLN A 74 14.47 -10.56 -6.48
C GLN A 74 15.32 -11.51 -5.59
N PRO A 75 16.21 -12.38 -6.11
CA PRO A 75 17.04 -13.25 -5.26
C PRO A 75 18.00 -12.48 -4.36
N VAL A 76 18.59 -11.38 -4.86
CA VAL A 76 19.53 -10.55 -4.09
C VAL A 76 18.81 -9.86 -2.94
N LEU A 77 17.59 -9.37 -3.18
CA LEU A 77 16.77 -8.76 -2.13
C LEU A 77 16.37 -9.77 -1.07
N ALA A 78 16.03 -11.00 -1.47
CA ALA A 78 15.75 -12.09 -0.54
C ALA A 78 16.96 -12.40 0.35
N ASP A 79 18.17 -12.48 -0.21
CA ASP A 79 19.40 -12.72 0.53
C ASP A 79 19.70 -11.59 1.52
N LEU A 80 19.62 -10.32 1.07
CA LEU A 80 19.83 -9.15 1.92
C LEU A 80 18.79 -9.09 3.05
N TYR A 81 17.54 -9.47 2.77
CA TYR A 81 16.49 -9.56 3.78
C TYR A 81 16.85 -10.62 4.82
N VAL A 82 17.19 -11.85 4.41
CA VAL A 82 17.61 -12.92 5.33
C VAL A 82 18.80 -12.48 6.18
N GLU A 83 19.77 -11.79 5.60
CA GLU A 83 20.92 -11.24 6.32
C GLU A 83 20.49 -10.21 7.38
N ARG A 84 19.60 -9.26 7.05
CA ARG A 84 19.05 -8.29 8.03
C ARG A 84 18.26 -9.00 9.14
N GLN A 85 17.42 -9.98 8.78
CA GLN A 85 16.63 -10.76 9.73
C GLN A 85 17.52 -11.53 10.71
N LYS A 86 18.57 -12.18 10.22
CA LYS A 86 19.54 -12.90 11.06
C LYS A 86 20.25 -11.94 12.02
N ARG A 87 20.79 -10.83 11.50
CA ARG A 87 21.50 -9.82 12.32
C ARG A 87 20.61 -9.26 13.42
N ARG A 88 19.35 -8.98 13.12
CA ARG A 88 18.38 -8.52 14.10
C ARG A 88 18.07 -9.56 15.17
N ALA A 89 17.87 -10.83 14.77
CA ALA A 89 17.65 -11.91 15.70
C ALA A 89 18.85 -12.11 16.66
N GLU A 90 20.08 -11.98 16.15
CA GLU A 90 21.29 -12.02 16.98
C GLU A 90 21.35 -10.85 17.98
N ALA A 91 21.00 -9.63 17.55
CA ALA A 91 20.96 -8.46 18.44
C ALA A 91 19.92 -8.63 19.58
N VAL A 92 18.71 -9.10 19.25
CA VAL A 92 17.67 -9.39 20.24
C VAL A 92 18.09 -10.51 21.19
N ALA A 93 18.66 -11.60 20.66
CA ALA A 93 19.15 -12.71 21.49
C ALA A 93 20.27 -12.27 22.43
N HIS A 94 21.19 -11.42 21.96
CA HIS A 94 22.25 -10.85 22.79
C HIS A 94 21.68 -10.00 23.93
N ALA A 95 20.70 -9.13 23.66
CA ALA A 95 20.04 -8.33 24.68
C ALA A 95 19.34 -9.21 25.73
N GLN A 96 18.59 -10.22 25.28
CA GLN A 96 17.91 -11.17 26.15
C GLN A 96 18.89 -11.99 27.02
N ALA A 97 20.00 -12.47 26.44
CA ALA A 97 21.02 -13.22 27.16
C ALA A 97 21.70 -12.40 28.28
N ARG A 98 21.73 -11.06 28.12
CA ARG A 98 22.23 -10.12 29.12
C ARG A 98 21.15 -9.66 30.12
N GLY A 99 19.91 -10.15 29.98
CA GLY A 99 18.78 -9.76 30.83
C GLY A 99 18.36 -8.30 30.63
N LEU A 100 18.66 -7.70 29.47
CA LEU A 100 18.25 -6.33 29.17
C LEU A 100 16.74 -6.26 28.98
N ARG A 101 16.13 -5.17 29.43
CA ARG A 101 14.72 -4.85 29.18
C ARG A 101 14.64 -3.80 28.09
N LEU A 102 13.52 -3.74 27.37
CA LEU A 102 13.25 -2.63 26.46
C LEU A 102 13.03 -1.34 27.26
N ASN A 103 13.53 -0.22 26.75
CA ASN A 103 13.26 1.10 27.34
C ASN A 103 11.76 1.39 27.31
N ASP A 104 11.19 1.96 28.36
CA ASP A 104 9.77 2.31 28.33
C ASP A 104 9.53 3.50 27.37
N ARG A 105 8.95 3.19 26.21
CA ARG A 105 8.51 4.15 25.19
C ARG A 105 7.00 4.21 25.05
N THR A 106 6.25 3.72 26.04
CA THR A 106 4.79 3.79 25.99
C THR A 106 4.30 5.24 25.85
N ARG A 107 3.05 5.44 25.47
CA ARG A 107 2.46 6.80 25.38
C ARG A 107 2.52 7.57 26.70
N GLU A 108 2.56 6.86 27.82
CA GLU A 108 2.65 7.43 29.17
C GLU A 108 4.09 7.77 29.58
N SER A 109 5.09 7.31 28.83
CA SER A 109 6.50 7.63 29.05
C SER A 109 6.83 9.07 28.67
N ASP A 110 7.82 9.66 29.35
CA ASP A 110 8.36 10.97 28.98
C ASP A 110 9.39 10.90 27.84
N ALA A 111 9.91 9.70 27.51
CA ALA A 111 11.05 9.53 26.62
C ALA A 111 10.65 8.95 25.25
N PRO A 112 10.57 9.76 24.18
CA PRO A 112 10.20 9.26 22.85
C PRO A 112 11.33 8.48 22.17
N VAL A 113 10.95 7.62 21.22
CA VAL A 113 11.84 7.26 20.11
C VAL A 113 11.99 8.49 19.22
N VAL A 114 13.22 8.93 18.98
CA VAL A 114 13.49 10.08 18.10
C VAL A 114 14.04 9.59 16.78
N VAL A 115 13.39 9.96 15.68
CA VAL A 115 13.85 9.72 14.32
C VAL A 115 14.16 11.05 13.64
N TYR A 116 15.31 11.14 12.98
CA TYR A 116 15.82 12.33 12.33
C TYR A 116 15.90 12.11 10.82
N TRP A 117 15.36 13.06 10.06
CA TRP A 117 15.31 13.05 8.61
C TRP A 117 16.04 14.28 8.07
N SER A 118 17.28 14.09 7.61
CA SER A 118 18.16 15.19 7.21
C SER A 118 17.66 15.92 5.96
N GLU A 119 17.22 15.17 4.95
CA GLU A 119 16.65 15.69 3.71
C GLU A 119 15.23 15.16 3.53
N PRO A 120 14.22 15.86 4.05
CA PRO A 120 12.85 15.44 3.88
C PRO A 120 12.38 15.36 2.42
N PRO A 121 11.43 14.46 2.11
CA PRO A 121 10.83 14.30 0.80
C PRO A 121 10.08 15.53 0.30
N TYR A 122 9.80 15.54 -1.01
CA TYR A 122 9.04 16.60 -1.67
C TYR A 122 7.65 16.86 -1.06
N TRP A 123 7.01 15.82 -0.50
CA TRP A 123 5.69 15.92 0.10
C TRP A 123 5.72 16.48 1.53
N TRP A 124 6.88 16.49 2.20
CA TRP A 124 7.04 17.01 3.56
C TRP A 124 6.47 18.42 3.70
N LYS A 125 6.73 19.27 2.71
CA LYS A 125 6.32 20.68 2.76
C LYS A 125 4.82 20.87 2.94
N LYS A 126 4.05 19.96 2.37
CA LYS A 126 2.60 20.01 2.38
C LYS A 126 2.02 19.52 3.71
N GLU A 127 2.67 18.56 4.35
CA GLU A 127 2.13 17.88 5.53
C GLU A 127 2.70 18.41 6.85
N TYR A 128 3.99 18.79 6.88
CA TYR A 128 4.76 18.87 8.12
C TYR A 128 5.51 20.19 8.36
N GLY A 129 5.70 21.03 7.34
CA GLY A 129 6.43 22.29 7.48
C GLY A 129 7.57 22.44 6.48
N THR A 130 8.56 23.28 6.73
CA THR A 130 9.61 23.61 5.76
C THR A 130 10.70 22.54 5.54
N GLY A 131 10.81 21.54 6.41
CA GLY A 131 11.89 20.56 6.41
C GLY A 131 13.20 21.11 6.98
N GLN A 132 13.15 22.10 7.87
CA GLN A 132 14.32 22.89 8.31
C GLN A 132 14.51 22.90 9.84
N GLY A 133 14.11 21.84 10.55
CA GLY A 133 14.22 21.78 12.02
C GLY A 133 12.90 21.55 12.74
N GLU A 134 11.86 21.06 12.05
CA GLU A 134 10.60 20.75 12.71
C GLU A 134 10.76 19.59 13.68
N HIS A 135 10.09 19.68 14.84
CA HIS A 135 9.96 18.61 15.82
C HIS A 135 8.48 18.21 15.90
N ILE A 136 8.17 17.02 15.40
CA ILE A 136 6.80 16.59 15.14
C ILE A 136 6.51 15.36 15.99
N GLN A 137 5.46 15.40 16.79
CA GLN A 137 4.96 14.21 17.47
C GLN A 137 4.23 13.34 16.45
N VAL A 138 4.61 12.06 16.38
CA VAL A 138 3.97 11.12 15.48
C VAL A 138 2.72 10.59 16.14
N ASP A 139 1.57 11.03 15.64
CA ASP A 139 0.26 10.67 16.19
C ASP A 139 -0.09 9.20 15.94
N ASN A 140 -1.03 8.70 16.74
CA ASN A 140 -1.60 7.35 16.61
C ASN A 140 -0.58 6.19 16.69
N CYS A 141 0.61 6.44 17.26
CA CYS A 141 1.63 5.40 17.42
C CYS A 141 1.54 4.66 18.76
N PRO A 142 1.77 3.33 18.85
CA PRO A 142 1.79 2.60 20.12
C PRO A 142 2.91 3.06 21.07
N VAL A 143 4.01 3.54 20.50
CA VAL A 143 5.14 4.13 21.22
C VAL A 143 5.15 5.65 21.05
N LYS A 144 5.64 6.38 22.04
CA LYS A 144 5.91 7.81 21.92
C LYS A 144 7.02 8.01 20.90
N CYS A 145 6.72 8.68 19.80
CA CYS A 145 7.62 8.83 18.65
C CYS A 145 7.69 10.30 18.24
N THR A 146 8.90 10.79 18.01
CA THR A 146 9.18 12.16 17.59
C THR A 146 10.01 12.14 16.32
N LEU A 147 9.51 12.83 15.30
CA LEU A 147 10.19 13.05 14.03
C LEU A 147 10.84 14.42 14.03
N VAL A 148 12.13 14.48 13.68
CA VAL A 148 12.92 15.72 13.59
C VAL A 148 13.48 15.87 12.18
N SER A 149 13.52 17.10 11.65
CA SER A 149 13.98 17.35 10.26
C SER A 149 15.15 18.34 10.14
N GLY A 150 15.72 18.40 8.95
CA GLY A 150 16.49 19.54 8.43
C GLY A 150 18.01 19.41 8.53
N HIS A 151 18.72 19.93 7.52
CA HIS A 151 20.19 19.94 7.46
C HIS A 151 20.83 20.64 8.65
N SER A 152 22.02 20.17 9.04
CA SER A 152 22.90 20.83 10.01
C SER A 152 22.35 20.93 11.44
N ASN A 153 21.28 20.20 11.78
CA ASN A 153 20.88 19.99 13.17
C ASN A 153 21.70 18.83 13.78
N ASP A 154 23.02 18.99 13.79
CA ASP A 154 23.98 17.97 14.24
C ASP A 154 23.70 17.51 15.68
N THR A 155 23.10 18.39 16.50
CA THR A 155 22.71 18.06 17.88
C THR A 155 21.49 17.14 17.91
N ALA A 156 20.44 17.43 17.14
CA ALA A 156 19.28 16.54 17.07
C ALA A 156 19.61 15.20 16.40
N GLN A 157 20.45 15.20 15.36
CA GLN A 157 20.91 13.96 14.74
C GLN A 157 21.66 13.08 15.75
N ARG A 158 22.50 13.67 16.60
CA ARG A 158 23.33 12.93 17.56
C ARG A 158 22.56 12.12 18.58
N ASP A 159 21.30 12.46 18.81
CA ASP A 159 20.42 11.86 19.80
C ASP A 159 19.16 11.22 19.15
N ALA A 160 19.23 10.88 17.87
CA ALA A 160 18.13 10.26 17.11
C ALA A 160 18.58 9.09 16.20
N HIS A 161 17.67 8.19 15.85
CA HIS A 161 17.84 7.28 14.70
C HIS A 161 17.72 8.06 13.41
N VAL A 162 18.27 7.56 12.30
CA VAL A 162 18.29 8.31 11.05
C VAL A 162 17.37 7.63 10.05
N VAL A 163 16.49 8.42 9.42
CA VAL A 163 15.67 8.01 8.29
C VAL A 163 16.18 8.76 7.07
N MET A 164 16.39 8.05 5.98
CA MET A 164 16.81 8.62 4.70
C MET A 164 15.82 8.22 3.62
N GLU A 165 15.57 9.13 2.68
CA GLU A 165 14.74 8.84 1.52
C GLU A 165 15.61 8.38 0.36
N TYR A 166 15.18 7.35 -0.37
CA TYR A 166 15.61 7.25 -1.75
C TYR A 166 14.76 8.11 -2.68
N ASN A 167 15.44 9.04 -3.33
CA ASN A 167 14.85 9.92 -4.32
C ASN A 167 14.99 9.31 -5.72
N THR A 168 13.89 8.76 -6.21
CA THR A 168 13.81 8.15 -7.55
C THR A 168 14.07 9.15 -8.67
N HIS A 169 13.70 10.42 -8.48
CA HIS A 169 13.90 11.46 -9.48
C HIS A 169 15.38 11.84 -9.64
N ARG A 170 16.11 11.89 -8.52
CA ARG A 170 17.55 12.18 -8.49
C ARG A 170 18.43 10.93 -8.59
N ASN A 171 17.82 9.74 -8.57
CA ASN A 171 18.49 8.43 -8.53
C ASN A 171 19.60 8.36 -7.46
N ARG A 172 19.29 8.85 -6.25
CA ARG A 172 20.24 8.85 -5.12
C ARG A 172 19.49 8.79 -3.78
N ILE A 173 20.22 8.42 -2.73
CA ILE A 173 19.72 8.50 -1.36
C ILE A 173 20.00 9.90 -0.84
N ASP A 174 18.94 10.65 -0.53
CA ASP A 174 19.06 12.02 -0.04
C ASP A 174 19.53 12.01 1.43
N GLY A 175 20.50 12.86 1.73
CA GLY A 175 21.12 12.93 3.05
C GLY A 175 22.17 11.86 3.34
N LEU A 176 22.46 10.95 2.40
CA LEU A 176 23.55 10.00 2.55
C LEU A 176 24.91 10.73 2.44
N PRO A 177 25.76 10.70 3.48
CA PRO A 177 27.09 11.31 3.40
C PRO A 177 27.94 10.60 2.35
N ALA A 178 28.88 11.33 1.72
CA ALA A 178 29.78 10.77 0.70
C ALA A 178 30.63 9.57 1.19
N THR A 179 30.80 9.44 2.51
CA THR A 179 31.53 8.34 3.17
C THR A 179 30.60 7.24 3.71
N GLY A 180 29.29 7.29 3.43
CA GLY A 180 28.25 6.44 4.02
C GLY A 180 27.88 6.85 5.46
N PRO A 181 26.96 6.13 6.14
CA PRO A 181 26.55 6.43 7.51
C PRO A 181 27.62 6.13 8.57
N ARG A 182 28.91 6.02 8.20
CA ARG A 182 30.02 5.74 9.13
C ARG A 182 30.24 6.83 10.19
N SER A 183 29.52 7.94 10.13
CA SER A 183 29.49 8.99 11.15
C SER A 183 28.44 8.79 12.25
N LEU A 184 27.59 7.77 12.14
CA LEU A 184 26.59 7.46 13.17
C LEU A 184 27.25 6.86 14.41
N ARG A 185 26.72 7.20 15.59
CA ARG A 185 27.11 6.57 16.85
C ARG A 185 26.70 5.09 16.81
N PRO A 186 27.41 4.21 17.53
CA PRO A 186 27.12 2.77 17.57
C PRO A 186 25.62 2.45 17.78
N TRP A 187 24.97 3.11 18.73
CA TRP A 187 23.58 2.82 19.07
C TRP A 187 22.56 3.31 18.02
N GLN A 188 22.93 4.23 17.13
CA GLN A 188 22.02 4.76 16.12
C GLN A 188 21.71 3.68 15.08
N LYS A 189 20.52 3.79 14.50
CA LYS A 189 20.03 2.89 13.46
C LYS A 189 19.61 3.71 12.26
N ALA A 190 19.89 3.18 11.07
CA ALA A 190 19.56 3.84 9.81
C ALA A 190 18.41 3.10 9.12
N ALA A 191 17.33 3.82 8.80
CA ALA A 191 16.22 3.34 8.00
C ALA A 191 16.26 3.97 6.61
N LEU A 192 16.14 3.14 5.57
CA LEU A 192 15.85 3.61 4.22
C LEU A 192 14.35 3.58 4.00
N TYR A 193 13.81 4.71 3.54
CA TYR A 193 12.41 4.92 3.25
C TYR A 193 12.21 5.29 1.77
N SER A 194 11.18 4.75 1.12
CA SER A 194 10.79 5.20 -0.22
C SER A 194 9.32 4.90 -0.51
N MET A 195 8.59 5.91 -1.01
CA MET A 195 7.19 5.79 -1.46
C MET A 195 7.06 5.70 -2.98
N GLU A 196 8.16 5.50 -3.69
CA GLU A 196 8.20 5.41 -5.14
C GLU A 196 8.83 4.09 -5.56
N ALA A 197 8.57 3.64 -6.78
CA ALA A 197 9.20 2.44 -7.34
C ALA A 197 10.72 2.63 -7.33
N ASN A 198 11.40 1.86 -6.49
CA ASN A 198 12.77 2.17 -6.13
C ASN A 198 13.77 1.53 -7.11
N SER A 199 14.34 2.32 -8.02
CA SER A 199 15.47 1.89 -8.85
C SER A 199 16.81 1.78 -8.10
N VAL A 200 16.89 2.11 -6.78
CA VAL A 200 18.00 1.68 -5.88
C VAL A 200 18.23 0.21 -5.98
N LEU A 201 17.13 -0.55 -6.08
CA LEU A 201 17.20 -1.99 -6.14
C LEU A 201 18.13 -2.41 -7.27
N GLU A 202 18.22 -1.67 -8.37
CA GLU A 202 19.13 -1.99 -9.47
C GLU A 202 20.47 -1.25 -9.37
N ASN A 203 20.45 0.04 -9.05
CA ASN A 203 21.61 0.92 -9.21
C ASN A 203 22.48 1.06 -7.97
N HIS A 204 21.98 0.65 -6.79
CA HIS A 204 22.56 0.98 -5.49
C HIS A 204 22.45 -0.16 -4.48
N LEU A 205 22.44 -1.41 -4.94
CA LEU A 205 22.30 -2.61 -4.09
C LEU A 205 23.25 -2.64 -2.90
N ASP A 206 24.52 -2.29 -3.12
CA ASP A 206 25.50 -2.29 -2.05
C ASP A 206 25.21 -1.24 -0.98
N LEU A 207 24.50 -0.15 -1.33
CA LEU A 207 24.06 0.84 -0.36
C LEU A 207 22.95 0.32 0.56
N LEU A 208 22.17 -0.70 0.14
CA LEU A 208 21.16 -1.30 1.02
C LEU A 208 21.77 -1.96 2.26
N LYS A 209 23.04 -2.38 2.20
CA LYS A 209 23.77 -2.93 3.35
C LYS A 209 24.04 -1.90 4.44
N LEU A 210 23.92 -0.61 4.12
CA LEU A 210 24.16 0.50 5.04
C LEU A 210 22.99 0.74 6.01
N PHE A 211 21.84 0.13 5.76
CA PHE A 211 20.61 0.36 6.52
C PHE A 211 20.24 -0.85 7.38
N ASP A 212 19.90 -0.58 8.64
CA ASP A 212 19.37 -1.57 9.58
C ASP A 212 17.90 -1.91 9.31
N ILE A 213 17.16 -0.96 8.73
CA ILE A 213 15.72 -1.06 8.45
C ILE A 213 15.49 -0.67 6.99
N PHE A 214 14.86 -1.58 6.24
CA PHE A 214 14.44 -1.29 4.87
C PHE A 214 12.91 -1.18 4.79
N SER A 215 12.40 0.04 4.58
CA SER A 215 10.97 0.34 4.43
C SER A 215 10.63 0.65 2.97
N HIS A 216 9.96 -0.26 2.28
CA HIS A 216 9.71 -0.19 0.83
C HIS A 216 8.57 -1.13 0.41
N PHE A 217 8.10 -1.06 -0.84
CA PHE A 217 7.02 -1.91 -1.38
C PHE A 217 7.37 -3.41 -1.41
N SER A 218 8.65 -3.72 -1.59
CA SER A 218 9.17 -5.08 -1.76
C SER A 218 8.73 -6.01 -0.62
N ALA A 219 8.36 -7.24 -0.96
CA ALA A 219 8.12 -8.32 0.00
C ALA A 219 9.34 -8.64 0.86
N TYR A 220 10.54 -8.21 0.43
CA TYR A 220 11.81 -8.36 1.14
C TYR A 220 12.20 -7.11 1.97
N SER A 221 11.23 -6.27 2.29
CA SER A 221 11.37 -5.14 3.20
C SER A 221 11.11 -5.54 4.65
N ASP A 222 11.78 -4.87 5.58
CA ASP A 222 11.51 -5.01 7.02
C ASP A 222 10.14 -4.43 7.38
N ILE A 223 9.76 -3.34 6.70
CA ILE A 223 8.45 -2.69 6.79
C ILE A 223 7.93 -2.57 5.35
N ARG A 224 6.84 -3.26 5.01
CA ARG A 224 6.22 -3.13 3.68
C ARG A 224 5.43 -1.83 3.63
N PHE A 225 5.74 -1.00 2.64
CA PHE A 225 4.95 0.18 2.32
C PHE A 225 4.01 -0.14 1.16
N GLU A 226 2.72 -0.07 1.40
CA GLU A 226 1.68 -0.31 0.39
C GLU A 226 0.63 0.76 0.56
N THR A 227 0.05 1.29 -0.51
CA THR A 227 -0.91 2.38 -0.37
C THR A 227 -2.34 1.92 -0.62
N TYR A 228 -3.23 2.27 0.30
CA TYR A 228 -4.67 2.05 0.18
C TYR A 228 -5.42 3.30 0.55
N ILE A 229 -6.50 3.57 -0.18
CA ILE A 229 -7.27 4.80 -0.01
C ILE A 229 -8.76 4.49 -0.03
N PRO A 230 -9.50 4.79 1.06
CA PRO A 230 -10.94 4.74 1.06
C PRO A 230 -11.48 5.86 0.15
N ASN A 231 -12.22 5.48 -0.90
CA ASN A 231 -12.75 6.44 -1.89
C ASN A 231 -14.28 6.36 -2.02
N MET A 232 -14.96 5.44 -1.33
CA MET A 232 -16.41 5.35 -1.38
C MET A 232 -17.00 6.26 -0.31
N CYS A 233 -17.33 7.50 -0.68
CA CYS A 233 -17.75 8.58 0.23
C CYS A 233 -19.26 8.78 0.28
N ASP A 234 -19.81 9.00 1.48
CA ASP A 234 -21.26 9.23 1.67
C ASP A 234 -21.76 10.45 0.85
N ASP A 235 -20.91 11.47 0.73
CA ASP A 235 -21.07 12.64 -0.13
C ASP A 235 -19.75 12.88 -0.90
N PRO A 236 -19.71 12.61 -2.21
CA PRO A 236 -18.49 12.78 -3.02
C PRO A 236 -18.12 14.25 -3.29
N GLU A 237 -18.98 15.21 -2.96
CA GLU A 237 -18.74 16.64 -3.17
C GLU A 237 -18.29 17.37 -1.89
N ASP A 238 -18.39 16.72 -0.73
CA ASP A 238 -17.88 17.23 0.54
C ASP A 238 -16.51 16.62 0.90
N ALA A 239 -15.51 17.50 1.05
CA ALA A 239 -14.16 17.10 1.44
C ALA A 239 -14.12 16.46 2.84
N ASN A 240 -15.07 16.78 3.72
CA ASN A 240 -15.15 16.24 5.07
C ASN A 240 -16.02 14.99 5.18
N SER A 241 -16.64 14.55 4.08
CA SER A 241 -17.54 13.41 4.08
C SER A 241 -16.85 12.14 4.58
N HIS A 242 -17.57 11.29 5.30
CA HIS A 242 -17.03 9.99 5.67
C HIS A 242 -16.88 9.11 4.42
N CYS A 243 -15.73 8.45 4.29
CA CYS A 243 -15.47 7.52 3.20
C CYS A 243 -15.06 6.17 3.76
N ILE A 244 -15.47 5.13 3.04
CA ILE A 244 -15.10 3.77 3.34
C ILE A 244 -14.28 3.17 2.19
N GLY A 245 -13.52 2.13 2.51
CA GLY A 245 -12.82 1.28 1.58
C GLY A 245 -13.49 -0.08 1.40
N LEU A 246 -12.88 -0.92 0.57
CA LEU A 246 -13.19 -2.35 0.45
C LEU A 246 -13.15 -3.09 1.79
N PRO A 247 -12.21 -2.83 2.73
CA PRO A 247 -12.15 -3.53 4.01
C PRO A 247 -13.37 -3.30 4.89
N ASP A 248 -14.01 -2.13 4.76
CA ASP A 248 -15.20 -1.74 5.50
C ASP A 248 -16.48 -2.36 4.91
N VAL A 249 -16.40 -2.94 3.71
CA VAL A 249 -17.49 -3.72 3.09
C VAL A 249 -17.55 -5.07 3.81
N THR A 250 -18.10 -5.08 5.01
CA THR A 250 -18.13 -6.25 5.91
C THR A 250 -19.40 -7.09 5.79
N SER A 251 -20.38 -6.63 5.01
CA SER A 251 -21.65 -7.33 4.84
C SER A 251 -22.22 -7.17 3.44
N ARG A 252 -23.13 -8.09 3.08
CA ARG A 252 -23.88 -8.01 1.83
C ARG A 252 -24.68 -6.71 1.69
N ALA A 253 -25.21 -6.20 2.80
CA ALA A 253 -25.98 -4.95 2.81
C ALA A 253 -25.11 -3.73 2.47
N VAL A 254 -23.89 -3.67 3.02
CA VAL A 254 -22.93 -2.60 2.68
C VAL A 254 -22.51 -2.71 1.22
N ALA A 255 -22.27 -3.91 0.70
CA ALA A 255 -21.99 -4.09 -0.71
C ALA A 255 -23.20 -3.72 -1.61
N ASP A 256 -24.44 -4.03 -1.19
CA ASP A 256 -25.67 -3.70 -1.94
C ASP A 256 -25.86 -2.19 -2.08
N ARG A 257 -25.44 -1.41 -1.07
CA ARG A 257 -25.43 0.05 -1.10
C ARG A 257 -24.58 0.60 -2.26
N TRP A 258 -23.39 0.03 -2.46
CA TRP A 258 -22.39 0.58 -3.39
C TRP A 258 -22.45 -0.01 -4.80
N TRP A 259 -22.75 -1.30 -4.93
CA TRP A 259 -22.77 -2.00 -6.24
C TRP A 259 -24.18 -2.37 -6.71
N GLY A 260 -25.22 -2.02 -5.94
CA GLY A 260 -26.58 -2.49 -6.16
C GLY A 260 -26.76 -3.97 -5.80
N LYS A 261 -28.02 -4.42 -5.72
CA LYS A 261 -28.38 -5.80 -5.36
C LYS A 261 -27.95 -6.84 -6.40
N ASP A 262 -27.89 -6.44 -7.66
CA ASP A 262 -27.48 -7.26 -8.80
C ASP A 262 -25.96 -7.25 -9.06
N ARG A 263 -25.22 -6.39 -8.33
CA ARG A 263 -23.76 -6.29 -8.36
C ARG A 263 -23.20 -5.82 -9.71
N THR A 264 -23.98 -5.05 -10.46
CA THR A 264 -23.60 -4.59 -11.81
C THR A 264 -23.17 -3.13 -11.85
N LYS A 265 -23.52 -2.33 -10.84
CA LYS A 265 -23.26 -0.89 -10.80
C LYS A 265 -21.83 -0.60 -10.35
N SER A 266 -21.24 0.46 -10.90
CA SER A 266 -20.06 1.09 -10.29
C SER A 266 -20.50 1.98 -9.12
N PRO A 267 -19.75 2.02 -8.01
CA PRO A 267 -19.96 2.98 -6.92
C PRO A 267 -19.84 4.45 -7.35
N PHE A 268 -19.26 4.72 -8.52
CA PHE A 268 -18.90 6.06 -8.99
C PHE A 268 -19.62 6.48 -10.28
N PHE A 269 -20.50 5.63 -10.83
CA PHE A 269 -21.19 5.96 -12.07
C PHE A 269 -22.24 7.05 -11.84
N ASP A 270 -22.15 8.12 -12.63
CA ASP A 270 -23.05 9.26 -12.58
C ASP A 270 -23.92 9.29 -13.85
N GLU A 271 -25.17 8.85 -13.72
CA GLU A 271 -26.13 8.76 -14.83
C GLU A 271 -26.42 10.13 -15.46
N GLN A 272 -26.42 11.20 -14.66
CA GLN A 272 -26.69 12.55 -15.12
C GLN A 272 -25.51 13.13 -15.90
N LEU A 273 -24.27 12.90 -15.44
CA LEU A 273 -23.06 13.25 -16.18
C LEU A 273 -23.01 12.47 -17.51
N ALA A 274 -23.33 11.18 -17.49
CA ALA A 274 -23.39 10.35 -18.68
C ALA A 274 -24.41 10.83 -19.71
N ALA A 275 -25.56 11.33 -19.27
CA ALA A 275 -26.56 11.93 -20.16
C ALA A 275 -26.10 13.26 -20.78
N GLN A 276 -25.39 14.12 -20.03
CA GLN A 276 -24.91 15.42 -20.52
C GLN A 276 -23.70 15.31 -21.46
N ALA A 277 -22.86 14.30 -21.23
CA ALA A 277 -21.63 14.09 -21.97
C ALA A 277 -21.43 12.61 -22.31
N PRO A 278 -22.27 12.04 -23.19
CA PRO A 278 -22.13 10.65 -23.60
C PRO A 278 -20.75 10.41 -24.22
N LEU A 279 -20.16 9.26 -23.91
CA LEU A 279 -18.86 8.87 -24.44
C LEU A 279 -18.97 8.71 -25.97
N PRO A 280 -18.03 9.27 -26.76
CA PRO A 280 -18.01 9.08 -28.20
C PRO A 280 -17.95 7.59 -28.59
N THR A 281 -18.75 7.21 -29.58
CA THR A 281 -18.81 5.82 -30.10
C THR A 281 -17.95 5.66 -31.35
N GLY A 282 -17.48 4.44 -31.61
CA GLY A 282 -16.80 4.06 -32.87
C GLY A 282 -15.32 3.72 -32.72
N GLU A 283 -14.68 4.20 -31.65
CA GLU A 283 -13.28 3.93 -31.31
C GLU A 283 -13.19 3.38 -29.90
N VAL A 284 -12.15 2.59 -29.62
CA VAL A 284 -11.83 2.22 -28.24
C VAL A 284 -11.16 3.41 -27.57
N ARG A 285 -11.74 3.87 -26.46
CA ARG A 285 -11.37 5.11 -25.79
C ARG A 285 -11.12 4.87 -24.30
N LEU A 286 -10.06 5.46 -23.77
CA LEU A 286 -9.66 5.33 -22.36
C LEU A 286 -9.34 6.70 -21.76
N ALA A 287 -9.72 6.92 -20.50
CA ALA A 287 -9.27 8.09 -19.75
C ALA A 287 -7.90 7.86 -19.11
N THR A 288 -7.09 8.92 -19.03
CA THR A 288 -5.81 8.91 -18.32
C THR A 288 -5.62 10.12 -17.42
N PHE A 289 -4.99 9.91 -16.26
CA PHE A 289 -4.74 10.92 -15.22
C PHE A 289 -3.25 10.96 -14.86
N ILE A 290 -2.41 11.12 -15.88
CA ILE A 290 -0.94 11.03 -15.75
C ILE A 290 -0.34 12.43 -15.74
N SER A 291 0.27 12.83 -14.63
CA SER A 291 0.95 14.14 -14.52
C SER A 291 2.47 14.04 -14.48
N ASN A 292 3.01 12.88 -14.10
CA ASN A 292 4.44 12.59 -14.13
C ASN A 292 4.79 12.01 -15.51
N CYS A 293 5.62 12.68 -16.32
CA CYS A 293 6.02 12.18 -17.64
C CYS A 293 7.23 11.24 -17.66
N TYR A 294 7.84 10.92 -16.52
CA TYR A 294 9.11 10.18 -16.45
C TYR A 294 8.96 8.65 -16.54
N GLY A 295 7.73 8.11 -16.61
CA GLY A 295 7.47 6.67 -16.76
C GLY A 295 7.66 6.20 -18.22
N SER A 296 8.90 5.88 -18.61
CA SER A 296 9.27 5.52 -19.99
C SER A 296 8.49 4.31 -20.52
N THR A 297 8.39 3.24 -19.74
CA THR A 297 7.66 2.00 -20.09
C THR A 297 6.17 2.28 -20.30
N ARG A 298 5.54 2.99 -19.36
CA ARG A 298 4.15 3.40 -19.45
C ARG A 298 3.88 4.24 -20.69
N ASN A 299 4.69 5.28 -20.90
CA ASN A 299 4.50 6.21 -22.00
C ASN A 299 4.75 5.52 -23.35
N ARG A 300 5.65 4.54 -23.42
CA ARG A 300 5.84 3.70 -24.62
C ARG A 300 4.57 2.93 -24.95
N LEU A 301 4.00 2.21 -23.98
CA LEU A 301 2.77 1.44 -24.17
C LEU A 301 1.63 2.34 -24.68
N ILE A 302 1.45 3.53 -24.09
CA ILE A 302 0.40 4.46 -24.51
C ILE A 302 0.61 4.89 -25.97
N ARG A 303 1.83 5.31 -26.35
CA ARG A 303 2.13 5.74 -27.73
C ARG A 303 1.86 4.62 -28.75
N GLU A 304 2.31 3.40 -28.45
CA GLU A 304 2.11 2.27 -29.35
C GLU A 304 0.63 1.84 -29.42
N LEU A 305 -0.14 2.01 -28.35
CA LEU A 305 -1.61 1.85 -28.40
C LEU A 305 -2.27 2.95 -29.23
N VAL A 306 -1.76 4.18 -29.21
CA VAL A 306 -2.22 5.26 -30.10
C VAL A 306 -1.94 4.93 -31.56
N GLU A 307 -0.77 4.38 -31.87
CA GLU A 307 -0.43 3.89 -33.23
C GLU A 307 -1.38 2.78 -33.68
N GLU A 308 -1.86 1.97 -32.73
CA GLU A 308 -2.93 0.99 -32.92
C GLU A 308 -4.34 1.61 -32.90
N GLY A 309 -4.50 2.93 -32.97
CA GLY A 309 -5.80 3.60 -33.06
C GLY A 309 -6.65 3.53 -31.78
N ILE A 310 -6.03 3.30 -30.62
CA ILE A 310 -6.68 3.51 -29.32
C ILE A 310 -6.63 5.00 -28.98
N VAL A 311 -7.77 5.56 -28.58
CA VAL A 311 -7.87 6.98 -28.23
C VAL A 311 -7.74 7.17 -26.73
N PHE A 312 -6.90 8.12 -26.31
CA PHE A 312 -6.75 8.48 -24.89
C PHE A 312 -7.28 9.89 -24.62
N ASP A 313 -8.31 10.00 -23.79
CA ASP A 313 -8.74 11.26 -23.22
C ASP A 313 -7.85 11.60 -22.02
N HIS A 314 -6.96 12.57 -22.20
CA HIS A 314 -6.00 12.97 -21.18
C HIS A 314 -6.57 14.06 -20.27
N TYR A 315 -6.52 13.82 -18.96
CA TYR A 315 -6.92 14.74 -17.89
C TYR A 315 -5.74 15.12 -16.97
N GLY A 316 -4.55 14.62 -17.27
CA GLY A 316 -3.33 14.89 -16.50
C GLY A 316 -2.56 16.10 -16.99
N LYS A 317 -1.33 16.26 -16.47
CA LYS A 317 -0.40 17.31 -16.87
C LYS A 317 0.72 16.81 -17.79
N CYS A 318 0.72 15.52 -18.14
CA CYS A 318 1.75 15.01 -19.00
C CYS A 318 1.54 15.48 -20.44
N LYS A 319 2.64 15.55 -21.20
CA LYS A 319 2.63 16.10 -22.56
C LYS A 319 1.71 15.30 -23.48
N GLU A 320 0.96 16.02 -24.31
CA GLU A 320 -0.02 15.44 -25.25
C GLU A 320 0.63 14.54 -26.31
N ASP A 321 1.92 14.70 -26.61
CA ASP A 321 2.65 13.86 -27.57
C ASP A 321 2.65 12.38 -27.18
N VAL A 322 2.62 12.08 -25.88
CA VAL A 322 2.44 10.71 -25.36
C VAL A 322 1.07 10.14 -25.75
N PHE A 323 0.07 10.99 -25.91
CA PHE A 323 -1.34 10.65 -26.15
C PHE A 323 -1.79 10.96 -27.58
N GLY A 324 -0.85 10.99 -28.54
CA GLY A 324 -1.11 11.21 -29.96
C GLY A 324 -0.96 12.66 -30.43
N GLY A 325 -0.64 13.59 -29.54
CA GLY A 325 -0.33 14.99 -29.87
C GLY A 325 -1.53 15.83 -30.33
N VAL A 326 -2.74 15.26 -30.34
CA VAL A 326 -3.97 15.94 -30.76
C VAL A 326 -4.82 16.23 -29.53
N PRO A 327 -5.10 17.52 -29.22
CA PRO A 327 -5.99 17.89 -28.13
C PRO A 327 -7.35 17.22 -28.29
N GLN A 328 -7.76 16.45 -27.28
CA GLN A 328 -9.05 15.78 -27.27
C GLN A 328 -10.12 16.68 -26.67
N ASN A 329 -11.14 17.06 -27.47
CA ASN A 329 -12.20 17.95 -27.02
C ASN A 329 -13.10 17.33 -25.92
N TYR A 330 -13.14 15.99 -25.82
CA TYR A 330 -14.00 15.31 -24.85
C TYR A 330 -13.52 15.49 -23.41
N SER A 331 -12.21 15.45 -23.15
CA SER A 331 -11.68 15.66 -21.79
C SER A 331 -12.02 17.05 -21.27
N ALA A 332 -11.83 18.09 -22.08
CA ALA A 332 -12.20 19.47 -21.73
C ALA A 332 -13.71 19.63 -21.45
N LYS A 333 -14.55 19.01 -22.27
CA LYS A 333 -16.02 19.00 -22.06
C LYS A 333 -16.39 18.37 -20.72
N ILE A 334 -15.82 17.20 -20.41
CA ILE A 334 -16.12 16.47 -19.17
C ILE A 334 -15.61 17.22 -17.94
N SER A 335 -14.40 17.76 -17.98
CA SER A 335 -13.82 18.52 -16.87
C SER A 335 -14.68 19.73 -16.48
N ALA A 336 -15.36 20.36 -17.45
CA ALA A 336 -16.27 21.49 -17.19
C ALA A 336 -17.59 21.09 -16.51
N LEU A 337 -17.99 19.81 -16.60
CA LEU A 337 -19.29 19.31 -16.13
C LEU A 337 -19.21 18.54 -14.82
N VAL A 338 -18.09 17.85 -14.56
CA VAL A 338 -17.96 17.00 -13.37
C VAL A 338 -17.91 17.83 -12.09
N LYS A 339 -18.61 17.34 -11.07
CA LYS A 339 -18.51 17.83 -9.68
C LYS A 339 -18.11 16.65 -8.78
N PRO A 340 -17.15 16.81 -7.85
CA PRO A 340 -16.39 18.03 -7.59
C PRO A 340 -15.38 18.36 -8.72
N ASP A 341 -14.79 19.56 -8.65
CA ASP A 341 -13.83 20.06 -9.65
C ASP A 341 -12.56 19.18 -9.71
N PRO A 342 -12.15 18.68 -10.89
CA PRO A 342 -10.94 17.86 -11.05
C PRO A 342 -9.65 18.60 -10.68
N ASP A 343 -9.67 19.94 -10.67
CA ASP A 343 -8.57 20.82 -10.27
C ASP A 343 -8.72 21.36 -8.83
N SER A 344 -9.69 20.86 -8.06
CA SER A 344 -9.90 21.24 -6.66
C SER A 344 -8.60 21.20 -5.85
N PRO A 345 -8.32 22.14 -4.94
CA PRO A 345 -7.13 22.07 -4.07
C PRO A 345 -7.20 20.88 -3.08
N SER A 346 -8.40 20.38 -2.79
CA SER A 346 -8.60 19.18 -1.97
C SER A 346 -8.28 17.92 -2.78
N GLN A 347 -7.29 17.13 -2.32
CA GLN A 347 -6.90 15.88 -2.97
C GLN A 347 -8.04 14.86 -3.02
N LYS A 348 -8.81 14.77 -1.93
CA LYS A 348 -9.96 13.91 -1.83
C LYS A 348 -11.03 14.25 -2.87
N LEU A 349 -11.35 15.54 -3.03
CA LEU A 349 -12.28 15.98 -4.07
C LEU A 349 -11.76 15.69 -5.48
N ARG A 350 -10.47 15.94 -5.76
CA ARG A 350 -9.87 15.57 -7.06
C ARG A 350 -10.01 14.07 -7.37
N TRP A 351 -9.89 13.22 -6.36
CA TRP A 351 -10.07 11.78 -6.54
C TRP A 351 -11.52 11.40 -6.78
N GLN A 352 -12.48 12.03 -6.09
CA GLN A 352 -13.90 11.83 -6.40
C GLN A 352 -14.21 12.22 -7.85
N ALA A 353 -13.70 13.34 -8.33
CA ALA A 353 -13.82 13.77 -9.73
C ALA A 353 -13.20 12.73 -10.69
N LYS A 354 -11.96 12.29 -10.43
CA LYS A 354 -11.27 11.25 -11.20
C LYS A 354 -12.09 9.97 -11.28
N MET A 355 -12.63 9.51 -10.16
CA MET A 355 -13.40 8.26 -10.08
C MET A 355 -14.72 8.36 -10.87
N LYS A 356 -15.44 9.48 -10.76
CA LYS A 356 -16.63 9.75 -11.58
C LYS A 356 -16.32 9.72 -13.08
N ILE A 357 -15.22 10.35 -13.49
CA ILE A 357 -14.78 10.34 -14.90
C ILE A 357 -14.41 8.92 -15.33
N LEU A 358 -13.58 8.18 -14.57
CA LEU A 358 -13.17 6.82 -14.93
C LEU A 358 -14.37 5.87 -15.07
N ALA A 359 -15.42 6.04 -14.26
CA ALA A 359 -16.63 5.23 -14.32
C ALA A 359 -17.41 5.37 -15.63
N MET A 360 -17.16 6.43 -16.41
CA MET A 360 -17.75 6.63 -17.73
C MET A 360 -17.17 5.71 -18.81
N TYR A 361 -15.97 5.16 -18.59
CA TYR A 361 -15.22 4.45 -19.62
C TYR A 361 -15.37 2.93 -19.48
N PRO A 362 -15.49 2.20 -20.60
CA PRO A 362 -15.56 0.73 -20.58
C PRO A 362 -14.27 0.07 -20.09
N PHE A 363 -13.14 0.76 -20.20
CA PHE A 363 -11.82 0.30 -19.81
C PHE A 363 -11.15 1.32 -18.90
N VAL A 364 -10.39 0.82 -17.92
CA VAL A 364 -9.66 1.66 -16.97
C VAL A 364 -8.19 1.31 -17.05
N LEU A 365 -7.39 2.27 -17.50
CA LEU A 365 -5.96 2.09 -17.67
C LEU A 365 -5.24 2.37 -16.34
N ILE A 366 -4.55 1.36 -15.82
CA ILE A 366 -3.82 1.40 -14.54
C ILE A 366 -2.35 1.09 -14.78
N LEU A 367 -1.56 2.12 -14.97
CA LEU A 367 -0.14 1.95 -15.31
C LEU A 367 0.72 2.53 -14.20
N GLU A 368 1.45 1.64 -13.54
CA GLU A 368 2.56 2.04 -12.69
C GLU A 368 3.68 2.68 -13.50
N ASN A 369 4.54 3.42 -12.81
CA ASN A 369 5.65 4.11 -13.46
C ASN A 369 6.73 3.13 -13.96
N THR A 370 6.82 1.96 -13.35
CA THR A 370 7.86 0.94 -13.56
C THR A 370 7.26 -0.46 -13.36
N ILE A 371 7.76 -1.45 -14.11
CA ILE A 371 7.49 -2.86 -13.87
C ILE A 371 8.40 -3.31 -12.73
N LEU A 372 7.84 -3.52 -11.54
CA LEU A 372 8.59 -3.88 -10.34
C LEU A 372 7.72 -4.75 -9.45
N SER A 373 8.23 -5.91 -9.02
CA SER A 373 7.49 -6.80 -8.12
C SER A 373 7.13 -6.08 -6.82
N ASP A 374 5.94 -6.39 -6.30
CA ASP A 374 5.34 -5.79 -5.10
C ASP A 374 5.00 -4.29 -5.17
N TYR A 375 5.34 -3.58 -6.25
CA TYR A 375 4.99 -2.17 -6.40
C TYR A 375 3.51 -2.01 -6.79
N ILE A 376 2.66 -1.96 -5.76
CA ILE A 376 1.21 -1.83 -5.88
C ILE A 376 0.79 -0.52 -5.20
N SER A 377 0.36 0.47 -6.00
CA SER A 377 -0.03 1.78 -5.49
C SER A 377 -1.56 1.98 -5.43
N GLU A 378 -1.98 3.19 -5.07
CA GLU A 378 -3.38 3.60 -4.99
C GLU A 378 -4.10 3.45 -6.34
N LYS A 379 -3.35 3.49 -7.45
CA LYS A 379 -3.88 3.39 -8.81
C LYS A 379 -4.64 2.09 -9.01
N ILE A 380 -4.16 1.01 -8.42
CA ILE A 380 -4.75 -0.33 -8.53
C ILE A 380 -6.14 -0.33 -7.87
N THR A 381 -6.21 0.10 -6.61
CA THR A 381 -7.48 0.12 -5.87
C THR A 381 -8.49 1.10 -6.47
N GLN A 382 -8.04 2.29 -6.89
CA GLN A 382 -8.89 3.26 -7.59
C GLN A 382 -9.41 2.68 -8.92
N GLY A 383 -8.54 2.10 -9.76
CA GLY A 383 -8.96 1.65 -11.07
C GLY A 383 -9.89 0.43 -11.03
N ILE A 384 -9.67 -0.50 -10.09
CA ILE A 384 -10.57 -1.65 -9.88
C ILE A 384 -11.97 -1.20 -9.43
N LEU A 385 -12.04 -0.15 -8.60
CA LEU A 385 -13.29 0.39 -8.08
C LEU A 385 -14.06 1.25 -9.10
N ALA A 386 -13.40 1.79 -10.13
CA ALA A 386 -14.03 2.71 -11.08
C ALA A 386 -15.13 2.06 -11.94
N GLY A 387 -15.06 0.74 -12.18
CA GLY A 387 -16.15 -0.06 -12.77
C GLY A 387 -16.01 -0.42 -14.25
N GLY A 388 -15.08 0.19 -14.98
CA GLY A 388 -14.63 -0.33 -16.27
C GLY A 388 -13.69 -1.54 -16.10
N ILE A 389 -13.33 -2.20 -17.20
CA ILE A 389 -12.39 -3.33 -17.19
C ILE A 389 -10.98 -2.81 -16.89
N PRO A 390 -10.33 -3.22 -15.78
CA PRO A 390 -8.98 -2.78 -15.46
C PRO A 390 -7.95 -3.36 -16.43
N ILE A 391 -7.06 -2.52 -16.95
CA ILE A 391 -5.89 -2.90 -17.76
C ILE A 391 -4.66 -2.47 -16.98
N ILE A 392 -3.86 -3.43 -16.52
CA ILE A 392 -2.81 -3.17 -15.55
C ILE A 392 -1.42 -3.42 -16.14
N LEU A 393 -0.52 -2.45 -15.99
CA LEU A 393 0.92 -2.58 -16.19
C LEU A 393 1.61 -2.20 -14.88
N GLY A 394 2.35 -3.13 -14.27
CA GLY A 394 2.97 -2.91 -12.97
C GLY A 394 3.68 -4.15 -12.46
N ALA A 395 3.37 -4.57 -11.23
CA ALA A 395 4.03 -5.70 -10.58
C ALA A 395 3.79 -7.04 -11.29
N PRO A 396 4.84 -7.78 -11.72
CA PRO A 396 4.69 -9.10 -12.33
C PRO A 396 4.00 -10.14 -11.44
N ASN A 397 4.08 -9.97 -10.12
CA ASN A 397 3.44 -10.82 -9.12
C ASN A 397 2.09 -10.29 -8.61
N LEU A 398 1.49 -9.28 -9.25
CA LEU A 398 0.22 -8.68 -8.82
C LEU A 398 -0.91 -9.69 -8.61
N ALA A 399 -0.99 -10.71 -9.47
CA ALA A 399 -2.03 -11.73 -9.39
C ALA A 399 -2.04 -12.45 -8.03
N SER A 400 -0.87 -12.74 -7.43
CA SER A 400 -0.83 -13.39 -6.10
C SER A 400 -1.36 -12.50 -4.98
N GLU A 401 -1.37 -11.18 -5.17
CA GLU A 401 -1.78 -10.21 -4.16
C GLU A 401 -3.27 -9.89 -4.24
N ILE A 402 -3.84 -9.70 -5.44
CA ILE A 402 -5.23 -9.21 -5.58
C ILE A 402 -6.20 -10.13 -6.32
N ASP A 403 -5.71 -11.08 -7.14
CA ASP A 403 -6.55 -11.92 -8.00
C ASP A 403 -5.89 -13.29 -8.26
N PRO A 404 -5.68 -14.10 -7.20
CA PRO A 404 -4.92 -15.34 -7.32
C PRO A 404 -5.62 -16.33 -8.26
N PRO A 405 -4.89 -17.29 -8.87
CA PRO A 405 -5.49 -18.31 -9.73
C PRO A 405 -6.57 -19.15 -9.04
N THR A 406 -6.55 -19.19 -7.71
CA THR A 406 -7.54 -19.88 -6.86
C THR A 406 -8.81 -19.05 -6.60
N ALA A 407 -8.89 -17.81 -7.09
CA ALA A 407 -10.03 -16.93 -6.90
C ALA A 407 -11.33 -17.55 -7.46
N PRO A 408 -12.46 -17.45 -6.74
CA PRO A 408 -13.73 -18.06 -7.12
C PRO A 408 -14.52 -17.23 -8.15
N HIS A 409 -13.82 -16.51 -9.04
CA HIS A 409 -14.41 -15.67 -10.07
C HIS A 409 -13.51 -15.61 -11.33
N PRO A 410 -14.06 -15.21 -12.50
CA PRO A 410 -13.26 -14.82 -13.66
C PRO A 410 -12.20 -13.76 -13.34
N PRO A 411 -11.22 -13.55 -14.23
CA PRO A 411 -10.18 -12.54 -14.05
C PRO A 411 -10.73 -11.17 -13.66
N LEU A 412 -10.11 -10.53 -12.66
CA LEU A 412 -10.48 -9.19 -12.21
C LEU A 412 -9.93 -8.09 -13.14
N TYR A 413 -8.85 -8.39 -13.86
CA TYR A 413 -8.16 -7.43 -14.72
C TYR A 413 -7.51 -8.09 -15.95
N ILE A 414 -7.17 -7.26 -16.94
CA ILE A 414 -6.29 -7.59 -18.06
C ILE A 414 -4.87 -7.20 -17.67
N ASP A 415 -3.96 -8.16 -17.66
CA ASP A 415 -2.54 -7.88 -17.48
C ASP A 415 -1.94 -7.45 -18.82
N ALA A 416 -1.49 -6.20 -18.92
CA ALA A 416 -0.91 -5.66 -20.14
C ALA A 416 0.35 -6.42 -20.57
N MET A 417 1.06 -7.07 -19.64
CA MET A 417 2.26 -7.85 -19.96
C MET A 417 1.96 -9.14 -20.73
N ASP A 418 0.70 -9.57 -20.80
CA ASP A 418 0.34 -10.76 -21.59
C ASP A 418 0.24 -10.51 -23.09
N TYR A 419 0.32 -9.25 -23.51
CA TYR A 419 0.06 -8.81 -24.87
C TYR A 419 1.18 -7.90 -25.36
N THR A 420 1.50 -7.99 -26.65
CA THR A 420 2.06 -6.87 -27.39
C THR A 420 1.00 -5.75 -27.52
N PRO A 421 1.39 -4.49 -27.80
CA PRO A 421 0.42 -3.41 -28.00
C PRO A 421 -0.66 -3.74 -29.04
N SER A 422 -0.27 -4.38 -30.16
CA SER A 422 -1.21 -4.78 -31.22
C SER A 422 -2.20 -5.85 -30.75
N GLU A 423 -1.73 -6.87 -30.04
CA GLU A 423 -2.60 -7.90 -29.47
C GLU A 423 -3.55 -7.32 -28.40
N LEU A 424 -3.06 -6.39 -27.57
CA LEU A 424 -3.87 -5.70 -26.57
C LEU A 424 -4.95 -4.86 -27.25
N ALA A 425 -4.59 -4.02 -28.22
CA ALA A 425 -5.56 -3.22 -28.98
C ALA A 425 -6.62 -4.08 -29.67
N ALA A 426 -6.21 -5.21 -30.28
CA ALA A 426 -7.15 -6.17 -30.84
C ALA A 426 -8.08 -6.79 -29.76
N HIS A 427 -7.55 -7.11 -28.58
CA HIS A 427 -8.35 -7.62 -27.48
C HIS A 427 -9.37 -6.59 -26.98
N LEU A 428 -8.97 -5.32 -26.81
CA LEU A 428 -9.86 -4.25 -26.38
C LEU A 428 -10.97 -3.98 -27.40
N ARG A 429 -10.68 -4.02 -28.70
CA ARG A 429 -11.71 -3.90 -29.75
C ARG A 429 -12.73 -5.04 -29.69
N ARG A 430 -12.29 -6.29 -29.45
CA ARG A 430 -13.21 -7.42 -29.25
C ARG A 430 -14.11 -7.20 -28.02
N LEU A 431 -13.52 -6.81 -26.89
CA LEU A 431 -14.28 -6.51 -25.67
C LEU A 431 -15.25 -5.33 -25.84
N ALA A 432 -14.89 -4.32 -26.64
CA ALA A 432 -15.78 -3.21 -26.95
C ALA A 432 -16.98 -3.62 -27.82
N ALA A 433 -16.78 -4.58 -28.73
CA ALA A 433 -17.83 -5.15 -29.57
C ALA A 433 -18.77 -6.10 -28.80
N GLU A 434 -18.32 -6.66 -27.68
CA GLU A 434 -19.07 -7.63 -26.87
C GLU A 434 -19.25 -7.18 -25.41
N PRO A 435 -20.16 -6.23 -25.12
CA PRO A 435 -20.37 -5.69 -23.77
C PRO A 435 -20.70 -6.75 -22.71
N ALA A 436 -21.21 -7.91 -23.10
CA ALA A 436 -21.48 -9.02 -22.19
C ALA A 436 -20.21 -9.53 -21.48
N LEU A 437 -19.04 -9.45 -22.13
CA LEU A 437 -17.76 -9.88 -21.56
C LEU A 437 -17.28 -8.97 -20.42
N HIS A 438 -17.81 -7.75 -20.32
CA HIS A 438 -17.46 -6.81 -19.23
C HIS A 438 -17.96 -7.30 -17.88
N ALA A 439 -19.08 -8.03 -17.87
CA ALA A 439 -19.66 -8.57 -16.65
C ALA A 439 -18.76 -9.62 -15.99
N GLU A 440 -17.88 -10.29 -16.76
CA GLU A 440 -16.93 -11.27 -16.23
C GLU A 440 -15.87 -10.58 -15.37
N TYR A 441 -15.29 -9.48 -15.86
CA TYR A 441 -14.30 -8.68 -15.11
C TYR A 441 -14.88 -8.00 -13.86
N ARG A 442 -16.21 -7.87 -13.77
CA ARG A 442 -16.92 -7.39 -12.56
C ARG A 442 -17.45 -8.51 -11.68
N ALA A 443 -17.28 -9.78 -12.03
CA ALA A 443 -17.88 -10.89 -11.30
C ALA A 443 -17.37 -11.01 -9.85
N TRP A 444 -16.17 -10.50 -9.55
CA TRP A 444 -15.61 -10.47 -8.19
C TRP A 444 -16.49 -9.73 -7.18
N THR A 445 -17.27 -8.73 -7.61
CA THR A 445 -18.18 -7.97 -6.71
C THR A 445 -19.27 -8.86 -6.13
N LYS A 446 -19.65 -9.94 -6.82
CA LYS A 446 -20.60 -10.97 -6.33
C LYS A 446 -20.02 -11.83 -5.22
N THR A 447 -18.71 -11.79 -5.03
CA THR A 447 -18.00 -12.53 -3.98
C THR A 447 -17.72 -11.68 -2.74
N LEU A 448 -18.07 -10.39 -2.75
CA LEU A 448 -17.98 -9.51 -1.58
C LEU A 448 -18.84 -10.05 -0.41
N PRO A 449 -18.31 -10.00 0.83
CA PRO A 449 -17.08 -9.33 1.26
C PRO A 449 -15.80 -10.16 1.12
N ASP A 450 -15.91 -11.40 0.64
CA ASP A 450 -14.84 -12.42 0.68
C ASP A 450 -13.92 -12.42 -0.56
N ALA A 451 -13.97 -11.38 -1.40
CA ALA A 451 -13.14 -11.29 -2.60
C ALA A 451 -11.65 -11.14 -2.22
N PRO A 452 -10.69 -11.80 -2.92
CA PRO A 452 -9.27 -11.70 -2.59
C PRO A 452 -8.72 -10.26 -2.53
N VAL A 453 -9.21 -9.37 -3.39
CA VAL A 453 -8.86 -7.94 -3.36
C VAL A 453 -9.22 -7.24 -2.04
N VAL A 454 -10.20 -7.76 -1.28
CA VAL A 454 -10.57 -7.23 0.05
C VAL A 454 -9.52 -7.63 1.10
N GLU A 455 -8.92 -8.82 1.00
CA GLU A 455 -7.79 -9.23 1.86
C GLU A 455 -6.60 -8.30 1.67
N TYR A 456 -6.22 -8.06 0.40
CA TYR A 456 -5.19 -7.08 0.05
C TYR A 456 -5.53 -5.70 0.63
N ALA A 457 -6.75 -5.23 0.43
CA ALA A 457 -7.18 -3.93 0.92
C ALA A 457 -7.11 -3.83 2.46
N ARG A 458 -7.43 -4.92 3.19
CA ARG A 458 -7.38 -4.93 4.66
C ARG A 458 -5.95 -4.90 5.19
N ARG A 459 -5.03 -5.59 4.52
CA ARG A 459 -3.60 -5.52 4.86
C ARG A 459 -3.06 -4.10 4.70
N THR A 460 -3.58 -3.36 3.72
CA THR A 460 -3.05 -2.07 3.29
C THR A 460 -3.81 -0.86 3.83
N SER A 461 -4.99 -1.04 4.44
CA SER A 461 -5.86 0.06 4.91
C SER A 461 -5.22 0.94 5.97
N ASP A 462 -4.33 0.39 6.78
CA ASP A 462 -3.62 1.16 7.81
C ASP A 462 -2.66 2.20 7.20
N ASN A 463 -2.27 2.01 5.95
CA ASN A 463 -1.44 2.93 5.17
C ASN A 463 -2.25 3.99 4.41
N ASN A 464 -3.42 4.36 4.93
CA ASN A 464 -4.19 5.50 4.43
C ASN A 464 -3.45 6.82 4.70
N TYR A 465 -2.78 7.32 3.68
CA TYR A 465 -1.96 8.53 3.79
C TYR A 465 -2.76 9.84 3.72
N LEU A 466 -4.07 9.81 3.41
CA LEU A 466 -4.90 11.01 3.44
C LEU A 466 -5.29 11.45 4.84
N GLU A 467 -5.56 10.49 5.73
CA GLU A 467 -6.19 10.77 7.02
C GLU A 467 -5.17 10.81 8.16
N ASN A 468 -3.99 10.22 7.96
CA ASN A 468 -2.94 10.14 8.96
C ASN A 468 -1.71 10.99 8.61
N GLY A 469 -1.82 11.90 7.63
CA GLY A 469 -0.75 12.84 7.28
C GLY A 469 0.59 12.20 6.91
N LEU A 470 0.63 10.95 6.43
CA LEU A 470 1.86 10.15 6.21
C LEU A 470 2.63 9.76 7.49
N MET A 471 1.98 9.77 8.66
CA MET A 471 2.61 9.42 9.94
C MET A 471 2.75 7.92 10.15
N ARG A 472 1.87 7.10 9.57
CA ARG A 472 1.86 5.64 9.81
C ARG A 472 3.21 4.97 9.52
N PRO A 473 3.85 5.18 8.36
CA PRO A 473 5.14 4.54 8.09
C PRO A 473 6.25 4.98 9.05
N ILE A 474 6.19 6.22 9.54
CA ILE A 474 7.15 6.73 10.53
C ILE A 474 6.90 6.09 11.90
N CYS A 475 5.63 5.93 12.28
CA CYS A 475 5.29 5.15 13.45
C CYS A 475 5.80 3.70 13.35
N ASP A 476 5.62 3.05 12.21
CA ASP A 476 6.11 1.68 11.99
C ASP A 476 7.64 1.62 12.14
N ILE A 477 8.38 2.61 11.65
CA ILE A 477 9.84 2.71 11.88
C ILE A 477 10.17 2.87 13.36
N CYS A 478 9.48 3.77 14.08
CA CYS A 478 9.67 3.99 15.51
C CYS A 478 9.38 2.71 16.33
N GLN A 479 8.28 2.03 16.02
CA GLN A 479 7.90 0.78 16.66
C GLN A 479 8.92 -0.33 16.34
N TYR A 480 9.33 -0.46 15.08
CA TYR A 480 10.32 -1.45 14.67
C TYR A 480 11.66 -1.22 15.35
N TYR A 481 12.10 0.03 15.48
CA TYR A 481 13.28 0.38 16.26
C TYR A 481 13.12 -0.04 17.72
N HIS A 482 12.01 0.36 18.33
CA HIS A 482 11.74 0.11 19.74
C HIS A 482 11.79 -1.40 20.05
N GLU A 483 11.08 -2.22 19.26
CA GLU A 483 10.97 -3.66 19.50
C GLU A 483 12.29 -4.42 19.34
N ASN A 484 13.22 -3.91 18.53
CA ASN A 484 14.39 -4.66 18.11
C ASN A 484 15.72 -4.10 18.63
N TYR A 485 15.80 -2.81 18.92
CA TYR A 485 17.09 -2.12 19.16
C TYR A 485 17.10 -1.20 20.39
N ASP A 486 15.98 -0.96 21.07
CA ASP A 486 15.86 0.03 22.14
C ASP A 486 15.89 -0.56 23.56
N TRP A 487 17.06 -1.04 24.00
CA TRP A 487 17.24 -1.74 25.28
C TRP A 487 17.89 -0.85 26.37
N GLU A 488 17.60 -1.14 27.65
CA GLU A 488 18.15 -0.46 28.83
C GLU A 488 19.70 -0.65 28.92
N THR A 489 20.44 0.41 29.27
CA THR A 489 21.89 0.39 29.62
C THR A 489 22.90 -0.01 28.52
N GLN A 490 22.86 0.72 27.40
CA GLN A 490 23.66 0.55 26.16
C GLN A 490 23.00 -0.41 25.18
N ALA A 491 22.78 0.12 23.96
CA ALA A 491 22.24 -0.62 22.83
C ALA A 491 22.95 -1.98 22.68
N PRO A 492 22.22 -3.06 22.32
CA PRO A 492 22.87 -4.28 21.87
C PRO A 492 23.89 -3.87 20.82
N VAL A 493 25.12 -4.33 21.06
CA VAL A 493 26.35 -3.91 20.39
C VAL A 493 26.04 -3.54 18.94
N ALA A 494 26.28 -2.28 18.60
CA ALA A 494 26.38 -1.91 17.21
C ALA A 494 27.42 -2.78 16.53
N PHE A 495 27.19 -3.04 15.26
CA PHE A 495 28.20 -3.49 14.30
C PHE A 495 29.63 -3.05 14.62
#